data_AF-A0A4U8SAM0-F1
#
_entry.id   AF-A0A4U8SAM0-F1
#
_cell.length_a   1.000
_cell.length_b   1.000
_cell.length_c   1.000
_cell.angle_alpha   90.00
_cell.angle_beta   90.00
_cell.angle_gamma   90.00
#
_symmetry.space_group_name_H-M   'P 1'
#
loop_
_entity.id
_entity.type
_entity.pdbx_description
1 polymer ?
#
loop_
_entity_poly.entity_id
_entity_poly.type
_entity_poly.pdbx_seq_one_letter_code
_entity_poly.pdbx_strand_id
1 'polypeptide(L)'
;MRGDLTIQVGKDEKHSVDGHFNIHSKEEINMLSQSQINLNAKENILLTSNQSLSVNLQEYLVAQAKNAIIEILESLDISSKIFNLDSKESVHIKVGKAELVIKDDIITLKQNGNAITLDDSGITIKGKKINL
;
A
#
# COMPACT_ATOMS: atom_id res chain seq x y z
N MET A 1 -32.53 15.92 -26.48
CA MET A 1 -32.95 14.54 -26.81
C MET A 1 -32.73 13.67 -25.57
N ARG A 2 -33.66 12.77 -25.24
CA ARG A 2 -33.48 11.75 -24.20
C ARG A 2 -33.43 10.40 -24.90
N GLY A 3 -32.37 9.63 -24.66
CA GLY A 3 -32.11 8.34 -25.31
C GLY A 3 -30.63 8.04 -25.30
N ASP A 4 -30.26 6.88 -25.82
CA ASP A 4 -28.89 6.39 -25.83
C ASP A 4 -28.04 7.08 -26.91
N LEU A 5 -26.76 7.27 -26.61
CA LEU A 5 -25.77 7.77 -27.57
C LEU A 5 -24.63 6.76 -27.67
N THR A 6 -24.34 6.35 -28.90
CA THR A 6 -23.19 5.51 -29.23
C THR A 6 -22.28 6.27 -30.19
N ILE A 7 -21.00 6.35 -29.85
CA ILE A 7 -19.96 6.91 -30.71
C ILE A 7 -18.98 5.77 -31.01
N GLN A 8 -18.71 5.54 -32.30
CA GLN A 8 -17.73 4.55 -32.76
C GLN A 8 -16.67 5.26 -33.60
N VAL A 9 -15.41 5.10 -33.22
CA VAL A 9 -14.26 5.64 -33.96
C VAL A 9 -13.49 4.46 -34.58
N GLY A 10 -13.33 4.46 -35.90
CA GLY A 10 -12.67 3.36 -36.63
C GLY A 10 -11.14 3.39 -36.60
N LYS A 11 -10.55 4.44 -36.00
CA LYS A 11 -9.11 4.68 -35.85
C LYS A 11 -8.86 5.42 -34.53
N ASP A 12 -7.93 6.37 -34.52
CA ASP A 12 -7.53 7.10 -33.33
C ASP A 12 -8.50 8.24 -32.99
N GLU A 13 -8.74 8.43 -31.70
CA GLU A 13 -9.42 9.59 -31.13
C GLU A 13 -8.46 10.34 -30.20
N LYS A 14 -8.38 11.66 -30.35
CA LYS A 14 -7.60 12.54 -29.46
C LYS A 14 -8.49 13.67 -28.97
N HIS A 15 -8.61 13.78 -27.66
CA HIS A 15 -9.32 14.88 -27.00
C HIS A 15 -8.33 15.69 -26.14
N SER A 16 -8.29 17.01 -26.33
CA SER A 16 -7.49 17.94 -25.54
C SER A 16 -8.41 18.97 -24.91
N VAL A 17 -8.21 19.24 -23.62
CA VAL A 17 -8.99 20.21 -22.86
C VAL A 17 -8.02 21.13 -22.13
N ASP A 18 -8.08 22.43 -22.42
CA ASP A 18 -7.17 23.42 -21.81
C ASP A 18 -7.61 23.82 -20.39
N GLY A 19 -8.87 23.56 -20.04
CA GLY A 19 -9.46 23.81 -18.72
C GLY A 19 -9.76 22.52 -17.96
N HIS A 20 -10.90 22.51 -17.25
CA HIS A 20 -11.33 21.35 -16.48
C HIS A 20 -12.16 20.38 -17.32
N PHE A 21 -11.89 19.08 -17.14
CA PHE A 21 -12.69 18.01 -17.71
C PHE A 21 -13.32 17.19 -16.58
N ASN A 22 -14.64 17.23 -16.48
CA ASN A 22 -15.40 16.53 -15.44
C ASN A 22 -16.25 15.43 -16.09
N ILE A 23 -16.13 14.21 -15.58
CA ILE A 23 -17.00 13.09 -15.95
C ILE A 23 -17.87 12.75 -14.74
N HIS A 24 -19.18 12.65 -14.95
CA HIS A 24 -20.13 12.26 -13.92
C HIS A 24 -21.14 11.27 -14.50
N SER A 25 -21.35 10.16 -13.80
CA SER A 25 -22.40 9.18 -14.07
C SER A 25 -23.22 8.98 -12.81
N LYS A 26 -24.53 8.73 -12.99
CA LYS A 26 -25.43 8.40 -11.87
C LYS A 26 -25.38 6.92 -11.50
N GLU A 27 -24.83 6.11 -12.37
CA GLU A 27 -24.78 4.66 -12.21
C GLU A 27 -23.32 4.20 -12.28
N GLU A 28 -22.79 3.99 -13.48
CA GLU A 28 -21.46 3.43 -13.68
C GLU A 28 -20.62 4.20 -14.72
N ILE A 29 -19.30 4.04 -14.62
CA ILE A 29 -18.31 4.40 -15.64
C ILE A 29 -17.43 3.17 -15.83
N ASN A 30 -17.48 2.57 -17.01
CA ASN A 30 -16.66 1.41 -17.37
C ASN A 30 -15.57 1.83 -18.36
N MET A 31 -14.31 1.50 -18.04
CA MET A 31 -13.15 1.74 -18.91
C MET A 31 -12.46 0.42 -19.18
N LEU A 32 -12.30 0.09 -20.46
CA LEU A 32 -11.65 -1.14 -20.90
C LEU A 32 -10.62 -0.79 -21.98
N SER A 33 -9.43 -1.39 -21.86
CA SER A 33 -8.40 -1.35 -22.89
C SER A 33 -7.84 -2.75 -23.09
N GLN A 34 -7.57 -3.13 -24.34
CA GLN A 34 -6.95 -4.42 -24.67
C GLN A 34 -5.43 -4.42 -24.45
N SER A 35 -4.82 -3.24 -24.29
CA SER A 35 -3.37 -3.10 -24.18
C SER A 35 -2.97 -2.41 -22.88
N GLN A 36 -3.38 -1.16 -22.69
CA GLN A 36 -2.97 -0.36 -21.54
C GLN A 36 -3.92 0.81 -21.26
N ILE A 37 -3.98 1.22 -19.99
CA ILE A 37 -4.56 2.49 -19.54
C ILE A 37 -3.47 3.21 -18.75
N ASN A 38 -3.16 4.44 -19.15
CA ASN A 38 -2.16 5.28 -18.48
C ASN A 38 -2.84 6.47 -17.80
N LEU A 39 -2.66 6.61 -16.49
CA LEU A 39 -3.16 7.73 -15.70
C LEU A 39 -1.96 8.55 -15.20
N ASN A 40 -1.81 9.77 -15.71
CA ASN A 40 -0.67 10.64 -15.39
C ASN A 40 -1.19 11.97 -14.86
N ALA A 41 -0.68 12.41 -13.71
CA ALA A 41 -0.93 13.72 -13.15
C ALA A 41 0.40 14.38 -12.75
N LYS A 42 0.48 15.71 -12.91
CA LYS A 42 1.65 16.48 -12.47
C LYS A 42 1.72 16.66 -10.95
N GLU A 43 0.55 16.69 -10.31
CA GLU A 43 0.42 16.90 -8.87
C GLU A 43 -0.07 15.61 -8.22
N ASN A 44 -1.38 15.36 -8.23
CA ASN A 44 -1.99 14.30 -7.45
C ASN A 44 -2.95 13.44 -8.28
N ILE A 45 -3.08 12.17 -7.89
CA ILE A 45 -4.17 11.28 -8.27
C ILE A 45 -4.89 10.90 -6.97
N LEU A 46 -6.18 11.19 -6.86
CA LEU A 46 -7.01 10.82 -5.71
C LEU A 46 -8.06 9.79 -6.14
N LEU A 47 -8.12 8.67 -5.42
CA LEU A 47 -9.13 7.63 -5.58
C LEU A 47 -9.90 7.50 -4.27
N THR A 48 -11.21 7.70 -4.31
CA THR A 48 -12.09 7.63 -3.13
C THR A 48 -13.25 6.70 -3.43
N SER A 49 -13.58 5.82 -2.48
CA SER A 49 -14.75 4.95 -2.53
C SER A 49 -15.35 4.83 -1.13
N ASN A 50 -16.68 4.79 -1.06
CA ASN A 50 -17.40 4.65 0.21
C ASN A 50 -17.52 3.19 0.68
N GLN A 51 -17.29 2.23 -0.22
CA GLN A 51 -17.49 0.81 0.07
C GLN A 51 -16.20 0.02 -0.12
N SER A 52 -15.64 0.02 -1.33
CA SER A 52 -14.46 -0.78 -1.65
C SER A 52 -13.64 -0.19 -2.78
N LEU A 53 -12.35 -0.52 -2.76
CA LEU A 53 -11.40 -0.34 -3.85
C LEU A 53 -10.64 -1.66 -4.01
N SER A 54 -10.68 -2.26 -5.19
CA SER A 54 -10.04 -3.55 -5.47
C SER A 54 -9.09 -3.44 -6.65
N VAL A 55 -7.96 -4.16 -6.55
CA VAL A 55 -6.95 -4.27 -7.61
C VAL A 55 -6.63 -5.76 -7.76
N ASN A 56 -7.03 -6.33 -8.90
CA ASN A 56 -6.82 -7.75 -9.20
C ASN A 56 -5.81 -7.87 -10.34
N LEU A 57 -4.70 -8.54 -10.09
CA LEU A 57 -3.57 -8.66 -11.02
C LEU A 57 -3.12 -10.12 -11.10
N GLN A 58 -2.58 -10.52 -12.26
CA GLN A 58 -2.06 -11.88 -12.44
C GLN A 58 -0.58 -12.01 -12.09
N GLU A 59 0.21 -10.96 -12.31
CA GLU A 59 1.66 -11.02 -12.15
C GLU A 59 2.17 -10.15 -11.00
N TYR A 60 2.22 -8.83 -11.19
CA TYR A 60 2.86 -7.94 -10.22
C TYR A 60 2.12 -6.61 -10.03
N LEU A 61 2.21 -6.10 -8.81
CA LEU A 61 1.96 -4.70 -8.45
C LEU A 61 3.29 -4.08 -8.05
N VAL A 62 3.65 -2.96 -8.67
CA VAL A 62 4.83 -2.18 -8.29
C VAL A 62 4.39 -0.78 -7.88
N ALA A 63 4.70 -0.39 -6.64
CA ALA A 63 4.50 0.95 -6.12
C ALA A 63 5.85 1.50 -5.65
N GLN A 64 6.20 2.70 -6.13
CA GLN A 64 7.42 3.39 -5.74
C GLN A 64 7.05 4.77 -5.20
N ALA A 65 7.46 5.06 -3.98
CA ALA A 65 7.22 6.33 -3.34
C ALA A 65 8.38 6.65 -2.40
N LYS A 66 8.62 7.94 -2.15
CA LYS A 66 9.54 8.36 -1.08
C LYS A 66 9.00 7.92 0.29
N ASN A 67 7.68 8.02 0.48
CA ASN A 67 6.96 7.58 1.67
C ASN A 67 5.68 6.85 1.23
N ALA A 68 5.41 5.69 1.84
CA ALA A 68 4.14 4.98 1.68
C ALA A 68 3.52 4.81 3.07
N ILE A 69 2.26 5.24 3.23
CA ILE A 69 1.51 5.13 4.49
C ILE A 69 0.25 4.35 4.17
N ILE A 70 0.01 3.27 4.93
CA ILE A 70 -1.20 2.47 4.86
C ILE A 70 -1.83 2.54 6.25
N GLU A 71 -2.98 3.22 6.35
CA GLU A 71 -3.75 3.29 7.58
C GLU A 71 -4.92 2.30 7.50
N ILE A 72 -4.99 1.42 8.49
CA ILE A 72 -5.98 0.35 8.57
C ILE A 72 -6.70 0.49 9.91
N LEU A 73 -8.03 0.63 9.86
CA LEU A 73 -8.84 0.89 11.05
C LEU A 73 -9.21 -0.38 11.82
N GLU A 74 -9.38 -1.50 11.12
CA GLU A 74 -9.85 -2.76 11.71
C GLU A 74 -8.82 -3.88 11.56
N SER A 75 -8.63 -4.42 10.35
CA SER A 75 -7.70 -5.53 10.11
C SER A 75 -6.94 -5.42 8.78
N LEU A 76 -5.70 -5.94 8.79
CA LEU A 76 -4.88 -6.12 7.61
C LEU A 76 -4.54 -7.61 7.48
N ASP A 77 -5.11 -8.25 6.46
CA ASP A 77 -4.87 -9.65 6.15
C ASP A 77 -3.93 -9.80 4.95
N ILE A 78 -2.76 -10.43 5.18
CA ILE A 78 -1.77 -10.70 4.15
C ILE A 78 -1.64 -12.22 3.98
N SER A 79 -2.18 -12.75 2.90
CA SER A 79 -2.02 -14.15 2.52
C SER A 79 -1.00 -14.26 1.40
N SER A 80 0.14 -14.88 1.70
CA SER A 80 1.21 -15.08 0.73
C SER A 80 1.96 -16.38 1.03
N LYS A 81 2.53 -17.00 0.00
CA LYS A 81 3.45 -18.13 0.18
C LYS A 81 4.77 -17.66 0.82
N ILE A 82 5.20 -16.45 0.48
CA ILE A 82 6.45 -15.83 0.96
C ILE A 82 6.14 -14.37 1.25
N PHE A 83 6.54 -13.90 2.43
CA PHE A 83 6.46 -12.50 2.85
C PHE A 83 7.86 -12.00 3.20
N ASN A 84 8.38 -11.07 2.40
CA ASN A 84 9.71 -10.49 2.59
C ASN A 84 9.57 -9.00 2.94
N LEU A 85 10.28 -8.58 3.99
CA LEU A 85 10.49 -7.18 4.34
C LEU A 85 11.99 -6.91 4.30
N ASP A 86 12.41 -6.07 3.36
CA ASP A 86 13.79 -5.63 3.22
C ASP A 86 13.87 -4.13 3.50
N SER A 87 14.76 -3.75 4.41
CA SER A 87 15.01 -2.36 4.79
C SER A 87 16.51 -2.17 4.97
N LYS A 88 17.01 -1.06 4.42
CA LYS A 88 18.43 -0.70 4.48
C LYS A 88 18.86 -0.12 5.83
N GLU A 89 17.92 0.34 6.64
CA GLU A 89 18.22 1.03 7.90
C GLU A 89 17.63 0.30 9.10
N SER A 90 16.31 0.09 9.10
CA SER A 90 15.64 -0.57 10.22
C SER A 90 14.25 -1.10 9.86
N VAL A 91 13.80 -2.09 10.61
CA VAL A 91 12.43 -2.60 10.62
C VAL A 91 11.89 -2.46 12.04
N HIS A 92 10.73 -1.80 12.17
CA HIS A 92 10.02 -1.64 13.44
C HIS A 92 8.62 -2.26 13.30
N ILE A 93 8.30 -3.24 14.16
CA ILE A 93 6.95 -3.80 14.29
C ILE A 93 6.46 -3.51 15.70
N LYS A 94 5.46 -2.64 15.83
CA LYS A 94 4.96 -2.17 17.13
C LYS A 94 3.47 -2.48 17.29
N VAL A 95 3.12 -3.11 18.41
CA VAL A 95 1.74 -3.38 18.80
C VAL A 95 1.53 -2.89 20.23
N GLY A 96 0.88 -1.74 20.38
CA GLY A 96 0.74 -1.06 21.68
C GLY A 96 2.10 -0.78 22.33
N LYS A 97 2.41 -1.49 23.42
CA LYS A 97 3.68 -1.40 24.17
C LYS A 97 4.72 -2.46 23.78
N ALA A 98 4.34 -3.44 22.95
CA ALA A 98 5.26 -4.43 22.42
C ALA A 98 5.91 -3.88 21.15
N GLU A 99 7.21 -4.12 20.98
CA GLU A 99 7.97 -3.67 19.83
C GLU A 99 9.02 -4.73 19.46
N LEU A 100 9.10 -5.07 18.18
CA LEU A 100 10.24 -5.74 17.56
C LEU A 100 10.98 -4.69 16.73
N VAL A 101 12.28 -4.56 16.98
CA VAL A 101 13.18 -3.67 16.24
C VAL A 101 14.32 -4.49 15.67
N ILE A 102 14.55 -4.36 14.38
CA ILE A 102 15.74 -4.85 13.70
C ILE A 102 16.45 -3.62 13.16
N LYS A 103 17.68 -3.37 13.59
CA LYS A 103 18.47 -2.24 13.15
C LYS A 103 19.94 -2.62 13.16
N ASP A 104 20.65 -2.27 12.09
CA ASP A 104 22.02 -2.71 11.85
C ASP A 104 22.05 -4.25 11.92
N ASP A 105 22.83 -4.83 12.85
CA ASP A 105 22.89 -6.28 13.10
C ASP A 105 22.23 -6.69 14.44
N ILE A 106 21.35 -5.84 14.99
CA ILE A 106 20.74 -6.03 16.30
C ILE A 106 19.25 -6.31 16.19
N ILE A 107 18.80 -7.40 16.82
CA ILE A 107 17.38 -7.75 16.97
C ILE A 107 16.97 -7.48 18.41
N THR A 108 15.95 -6.65 18.62
CA THR A 108 15.42 -6.33 19.96
C THR A 108 13.92 -6.56 20.04
N LEU A 109 13.49 -7.41 20.97
CA LEU A 109 12.10 -7.55 21.38
C LEU A 109 11.88 -6.81 22.72
N LYS A 110 11.01 -5.81 22.73
CA LYS A 110 10.68 -5.00 23.91
C LYS A 110 9.24 -5.17 24.33
N GLN A 111 9.00 -5.20 25.63
CA GLN A 111 7.65 -5.15 26.19
C GLN A 111 7.67 -4.56 27.60
N ASN A 112 6.99 -3.41 27.79
CA ASN A 112 6.73 -2.82 29.11
C ASN A 112 7.97 -2.71 30.04
N GLY A 113 9.12 -2.31 29.49
CA GLY A 113 10.39 -2.17 30.21
C GLY A 113 11.25 -3.44 30.27
N ASN A 114 10.74 -4.58 29.80
CA ASN A 114 11.56 -5.77 29.54
C ASN A 114 12.11 -5.72 28.11
N ALA A 115 13.28 -6.31 27.89
CA ALA A 115 13.92 -6.42 26.58
C ALA A 115 14.70 -7.73 26.45
N ILE A 116 14.64 -8.32 25.26
CA ILE A 116 15.56 -9.35 24.78
C ILE A 116 16.29 -8.75 23.58
N THR A 117 17.61 -8.80 23.59
CA THR A 117 18.47 -8.28 22.53
C THR A 117 19.41 -9.39 22.06
N LEU A 118 19.46 -9.62 20.74
CA LEU A 118 20.45 -10.46 20.08
C LEU A 118 21.35 -9.55 19.23
N ASP A 119 22.65 -9.67 19.44
CA ASP A 119 23.70 -8.97 18.71
C ASP A 119 24.90 -9.91 18.45
N ASP A 120 26.01 -9.36 17.96
CA ASP A 120 27.26 -10.07 17.70
C ASP A 120 27.91 -10.65 18.97
N SER A 121 27.55 -10.15 20.13
CA SER A 121 28.07 -10.53 21.44
C SER A 121 27.21 -11.59 22.12
N GLY A 122 26.02 -11.87 21.59
CA GLY A 122 25.12 -12.94 22.03
C GLY A 122 23.74 -12.44 22.43
N ILE A 123 23.15 -13.05 23.47
CA ILE A 123 21.79 -12.73 23.93
C ILE A 123 21.85 -11.99 25.27
N THR A 124 21.28 -10.79 25.32
CA THR A 124 21.05 -10.02 26.54
C THR A 124 19.57 -10.03 26.91
N ILE A 125 19.25 -10.39 28.16
CA ILE A 125 17.89 -10.34 28.71
C ILE A 125 17.85 -9.33 29.85
N LYS A 126 16.97 -8.33 29.74
CA LYS A 126 16.71 -7.32 30.78
C LYS A 126 15.24 -7.36 31.17
N GLY A 127 14.96 -7.52 32.46
CA GLY A 127 13.60 -7.51 32.95
C GLY A 127 13.52 -7.56 34.47
N LYS A 128 12.33 -7.26 35.00
CA LYS A 128 12.10 -7.28 36.46
C LYS A 128 12.14 -8.68 37.06
N LYS A 129 11.79 -9.69 36.27
CA LYS A 129 11.77 -11.11 36.65
C LYS A 129 12.18 -11.95 35.45
N ILE A 130 13.13 -12.86 35.66
CA ILE A 130 13.61 -13.83 34.66
C ILE A 130 13.32 -15.21 35.25
N ASN A 131 12.52 -16.02 34.55
CA ASN A 131 12.35 -17.45 34.88
C ASN A 131 13.14 -18.22 33.82
N LEU A 132 14.15 -18.98 34.25
CA LEU A 132 14.98 -19.83 33.40
C LEU A 132 14.53 -21.28 33.51
#